data_AF-A0A7W1AZ06-F1
#
_entry.id   AF-A0A7W1AZ06-F1
#
_cell.length_a   1.000
_cell.length_b   1.000
_cell.length_c   1.000
_cell.angle_alpha   90.00
_cell.angle_beta   90.00
_cell.angle_gamma   90.00
#
_symmetry.space_group_name_H-M   'P 1'
#
loop_
_entity.id
_entity.type
_entity.pdbx_description
1 polymer ?
#
loop_
_entity_poly.entity_id
_entity_poly.type
_entity_poly.pdbx_seq_one_letter_code
_entity_poly.pdbx_strand_id
1 'polypeptide(L)'
;MLAHENGAAMPPVLNVHARWFFGASLVVWTDPRKLTLRLHDRVRAGEDEIRLSERFLDAADWTDVIGPVVDIAEHGETAELVQYGADYAEMPAFRTMLDRIGKNKPIARYGMRLDSEEKLHAYFRYFLDLIDSIKAHGFRDQRSLQGVPVPQGLMVRGRYSRRQRDIGAALGEDGRLLRFLGGRHRTAIAQALRLPAIPVEIRLVHADWLAAEARRAERPADQALRNWAARNSLPEPR
;
A
#
# COMPACT_ATOMS: atom_id res chain seq x y z
N MET A 1 -33.52 -6.51 15.77
CA MET A 1 -34.16 -5.28 16.28
C MET A 1 -33.41 -4.86 17.53
N LEU A 2 -32.43 -3.97 17.38
CA LEU A 2 -31.82 -3.20 18.46
C LEU A 2 -31.77 -1.76 17.96
N ALA A 3 -32.52 -0.92 18.65
CA ALA A 3 -32.58 0.51 18.39
C ALA A 3 -31.29 1.16 18.91
N HIS A 4 -30.57 1.86 18.04
CA HIS A 4 -29.66 2.92 18.45
C HIS A 4 -30.33 4.25 18.09
N GLU A 5 -30.83 4.94 19.12
CA GLU A 5 -31.35 6.30 19.03
C GLU A 5 -30.20 7.28 18.75
N ASN A 6 -30.39 8.11 17.73
CA ASN A 6 -29.94 9.51 17.61
C ASN A 6 -28.60 9.88 18.28
N GLY A 7 -27.50 9.34 17.77
CA GLY A 7 -26.21 10.01 17.80
C GLY A 7 -25.98 10.64 16.43
N ALA A 8 -25.87 11.97 16.33
CA ALA A 8 -25.36 12.59 15.11
C ALA A 8 -24.07 11.87 14.74
N ALA A 9 -24.05 11.16 13.60
CA ALA A 9 -22.89 10.41 13.17
C ALA A 9 -21.71 11.38 13.14
N MET A 10 -20.75 11.19 14.06
CA MET A 10 -19.55 12.01 14.08
C MET A 10 -18.96 11.99 12.67
N PRO A 11 -18.65 13.16 12.07
CA PRO A 11 -18.11 13.19 10.73
C PRO A 11 -16.85 12.30 10.69
N PRO A 12 -16.69 11.48 9.64
CA PRO A 12 -15.59 10.55 9.57
C PRO A 12 -14.27 11.31 9.69
N VAL A 13 -13.38 10.84 10.56
CA VAL A 13 -12.02 11.40 10.65
C VAL A 13 -11.33 11.14 9.32
N LEU A 14 -11.09 12.19 8.54
CA LEU A 14 -10.49 12.01 7.22
C LEU A 14 -9.04 11.53 7.34
N ASN A 15 -8.63 10.61 6.46
CA ASN A 15 -7.24 10.13 6.38
C ASN A 15 -6.22 11.28 6.29
N VAL A 16 -6.58 12.32 5.54
CA VAL A 16 -5.73 13.50 5.39
C VAL A 16 -5.51 14.18 6.74
N HIS A 17 -6.53 14.37 7.57
CA HIS A 17 -6.37 15.03 8.88
C HIS A 17 -5.47 14.22 9.82
N ALA A 18 -5.61 12.89 9.82
CA ALA A 18 -4.75 12.02 10.61
C ALA A 18 -3.27 12.18 10.25
N ARG A 19 -2.93 12.36 8.96
CA ARG A 19 -1.55 12.64 8.55
C ARG A 19 -1.00 13.91 9.19
N TRP A 20 -1.81 14.97 9.26
CA TRP A 20 -1.38 16.25 9.81
C TRP A 20 -1.21 16.17 11.32
N PHE A 21 -2.13 15.48 12.00
CA PHE A 21 -2.09 15.31 13.45
C PHE A 21 -0.96 14.39 13.92
N PHE A 22 -0.79 13.23 13.27
CA PHE A 22 0.20 12.24 13.67
C PHE A 22 1.58 12.47 13.04
N GLY A 23 1.65 13.12 11.88
CA GLY A 23 2.89 13.27 11.12
C GLY A 23 3.51 11.90 10.84
N ALA A 24 4.79 11.75 11.15
CA ALA A 24 5.52 10.50 10.94
C ALA A 24 5.37 9.48 12.07
N SER A 25 4.66 9.77 13.16
CA SER A 25 4.57 8.85 14.30
C SER A 25 3.77 7.58 14.00
N LEU A 26 3.08 7.53 12.85
CA LEU A 26 2.37 6.35 12.37
C LEU A 26 3.07 5.68 11.18
N VAL A 27 4.32 6.03 10.93
CA VAL A 27 5.20 5.23 10.07
C VAL A 27 5.82 4.15 10.93
N VAL A 28 5.58 2.89 10.57
CA VAL A 28 6.04 1.69 11.27
C VAL A 28 6.90 0.88 10.31
N TRP A 29 8.09 0.49 10.73
CA TRP A 29 8.89 -0.48 10.00
C TRP A 29 8.38 -1.88 10.31
N THR A 30 8.01 -2.64 9.27
CA THR A 30 7.45 -3.98 9.42
C THR A 30 8.13 -4.97 8.48
N ASP A 31 8.15 -6.24 8.88
CA ASP A 31 8.60 -7.33 8.02
C ASP A 31 7.62 -7.45 6.83
N PRO A 32 8.09 -7.23 5.58
CA PRO A 32 7.21 -7.26 4.42
C PRO A 32 6.48 -8.62 4.29
N ARG A 33 7.04 -9.72 4.80
CA ARG A 33 6.41 -11.05 4.76
C ARG A 33 5.14 -11.15 5.61
N LYS A 34 4.95 -10.23 6.57
CA LYS A 34 3.73 -10.16 7.38
C LYS A 34 2.56 -9.50 6.66
N LEU A 35 2.82 -8.74 5.59
CA LEU A 35 1.79 -8.09 4.77
C LEU A 35 1.22 -9.06 3.72
N THR A 36 0.56 -10.13 4.19
CA THR A 36 -0.04 -11.16 3.33
C THR A 36 -1.44 -10.82 2.86
N LEU A 37 -2.12 -9.93 3.58
CA LEU A 37 -3.49 -9.51 3.32
C LEU A 37 -3.56 -8.05 2.88
N ARG A 38 -4.59 -7.74 2.11
CA ARG A 38 -4.92 -6.41 1.60
C ARG A 38 -6.32 -6.05 2.02
N LEU A 39 -6.54 -4.77 2.28
CA LEU A 39 -7.88 -4.21 2.42
C LEU A 39 -8.28 -3.51 1.12
N HIS A 40 -9.48 -3.83 0.62
CA HIS A 40 -10.07 -3.18 -0.54
C HIS A 40 -10.53 -1.76 -0.19
N ASP A 41 -10.21 -0.78 -1.04
CA ASP A 41 -10.53 0.63 -0.77
C ASP A 41 -11.99 0.96 -1.07
N ARG A 42 -12.50 0.48 -2.20
CA ARG A 42 -13.90 0.64 -2.58
C ARG A 42 -14.68 -0.57 -2.12
N VAL A 43 -15.64 -0.34 -1.24
CA VAL A 43 -16.47 -1.37 -0.62
C VAL A 43 -17.93 -0.99 -0.80
N ARG A 44 -18.82 -1.99 -0.81
CA ARG A 44 -20.27 -1.77 -0.85
C ARG A 44 -20.87 -2.05 0.52
N ALA A 45 -21.69 -1.14 1.01
CA ALA A 45 -22.50 -1.31 2.21
C ALA A 45 -23.96 -1.09 1.84
N GLY A 46 -24.67 -2.18 1.50
CA GLY A 46 -26.00 -2.08 0.89
C GLY A 46 -25.93 -1.40 -0.49
N GLU A 47 -26.64 -0.28 -0.65
CA GLU A 47 -26.63 0.51 -1.89
C GLU A 47 -25.47 1.50 -1.98
N ASP A 48 -24.78 1.78 -0.88
CA ASP A 48 -23.72 2.79 -0.82
C ASP A 48 -22.35 2.23 -1.24
N GLU A 49 -21.63 3.00 -2.08
CA GLU A 49 -20.19 2.81 -2.31
C GLU A 49 -19.40 3.64 -1.32
N ILE A 50 -18.64 2.98 -0.44
CA ILE A 50 -17.79 3.63 0.55
C ILE A 50 -16.33 3.55 0.07
N ARG A 51 -15.63 4.66 0.19
CA ARG A 51 -14.16 4.73 0.04
C ARG A 51 -13.51 4.77 1.40
N LEU A 52 -12.90 3.66 1.80
CA LEU A 52 -12.19 3.58 3.06
C LEU A 52 -10.99 4.55 3.12
N SER A 53 -10.42 4.92 1.97
CA SER A 53 -9.34 5.92 1.89
C SER A 53 -9.71 7.32 2.35
N GLU A 54 -11.00 7.62 2.42
CA GLU A 54 -11.50 8.89 2.91
C GLU A 54 -11.63 8.88 4.44
N ARG A 55 -11.38 7.74 5.09
CA ARG A 55 -11.50 7.53 6.54
C ARG A 55 -10.16 7.19 7.16
N PHE A 56 -10.00 7.56 8.42
CA PHE A 56 -8.92 7.12 9.30
C PHE A 56 -9.41 6.13 10.36
N LEU A 57 -10.68 6.23 10.75
CA LEU A 57 -11.35 5.29 11.65
C LEU A 57 -12.55 4.68 10.95
N ASP A 58 -12.73 3.38 11.13
CA ASP A 58 -13.89 2.63 10.66
C ASP A 58 -14.13 1.44 11.62
N ALA A 59 -15.40 1.10 11.85
CA ALA A 59 -15.81 0.06 12.80
C ALA A 59 -16.68 -1.01 12.13
N ALA A 60 -16.71 -1.03 10.79
CA ALA A 60 -17.47 -2.03 10.07
C ALA A 60 -16.70 -3.36 10.03
N ASP A 61 -17.43 -4.46 9.86
CA ASP A 61 -16.82 -5.75 9.59
C ASP A 61 -16.07 -5.72 8.23
N TRP A 62 -14.77 -6.00 8.26
CA TRP A 62 -13.91 -6.00 7.09
C TRP A 62 -13.75 -7.38 6.44
N THR A 63 -14.39 -8.44 6.96
CA THR A 63 -14.17 -9.83 6.54
C THR A 63 -14.27 -10.02 5.03
N ASP A 64 -15.32 -9.49 4.40
CA ASP A 64 -15.59 -9.66 2.96
C ASP A 64 -14.76 -8.73 2.05
N VAL A 65 -14.05 -7.76 2.64
CA VAL A 65 -13.27 -6.75 1.90
C VAL A 65 -11.77 -6.91 2.14
N ILE A 66 -11.38 -7.97 2.83
CA ILE A 66 -10.00 -8.42 2.98
C ILE A 66 -9.72 -9.50 1.94
N GLY A 67 -8.56 -9.43 1.30
CA GLY A 67 -8.12 -10.46 0.37
C GLY A 67 -6.60 -10.68 0.40
N PRO A 68 -6.09 -11.76 -0.19
CA PRO A 68 -4.65 -11.99 -0.32
C PRO A 68 -3.95 -10.91 -1.17
N VAL A 69 -2.73 -10.51 -0.79
CA VAL A 69 -1.91 -9.63 -1.65
C VAL A 69 -1.47 -10.33 -2.93
N VAL A 70 -1.34 -11.66 -2.90
CA VAL A 70 -0.89 -12.48 -4.03
C VAL A 70 -1.91 -12.53 -5.16
N ASP A 71 -3.18 -12.29 -4.88
CA ASP A 71 -4.24 -12.25 -5.90
C ASP A 71 -4.22 -10.95 -6.72
N ILE A 72 -3.30 -10.02 -6.43
CA ILE A 72 -3.10 -8.81 -7.22
C ILE A 72 -2.19 -9.20 -8.40
N ALA A 73 -2.63 -9.00 -9.65
CA ALA A 73 -1.80 -9.30 -10.83
C ALA A 73 -0.42 -8.62 -10.76
N GLU A 74 -0.38 -7.35 -10.34
CA GLU A 74 0.87 -6.61 -10.16
C GLU A 74 1.82 -7.24 -9.13
N HIS A 75 1.33 -8.05 -8.20
CA HIS A 75 2.16 -8.76 -7.22
C HIS A 75 2.96 -9.88 -7.88
N GLY A 76 2.28 -10.76 -8.62
CA GLY A 76 2.92 -11.84 -9.40
C GLY A 76 3.87 -11.29 -10.48
N GLU A 77 3.43 -10.29 -11.24
CA GLU A 77 4.25 -9.60 -12.25
C GLU A 77 5.57 -9.07 -11.66
N THR A 78 5.50 -8.48 -10.46
CA THR A 78 6.67 -7.92 -9.79
C THR A 78 7.60 -9.01 -9.27
N ALA A 79 7.06 -10.12 -8.76
CA ALA A 79 7.84 -11.25 -8.33
C ALA A 79 8.61 -11.89 -9.52
N GLU A 80 7.94 -12.06 -10.66
CA GLU A 80 8.59 -12.47 -11.92
C GLU A 80 9.68 -11.47 -12.33
N LEU A 81 9.41 -10.17 -12.29
CA LEU A 81 10.40 -9.16 -12.67
C LEU A 81 11.66 -9.21 -11.78
N VAL A 82 11.51 -9.46 -10.48
CA VAL A 82 12.67 -9.63 -9.58
C VAL A 82 13.48 -10.87 -9.94
N GLN A 83 12.83 -11.95 -10.38
CA GLN A 83 13.49 -13.19 -10.81
C GLN A 83 14.22 -13.03 -12.15
N TYR A 84 13.57 -12.44 -13.15
CA TYR A 84 14.11 -12.31 -14.51
C TYR A 84 15.07 -11.13 -14.67
N GLY A 85 14.89 -10.05 -13.91
CA GLY A 85 15.76 -8.88 -13.99
C GLY A 85 15.82 -8.28 -15.40
N ALA A 86 17.03 -8.11 -15.94
CA ALA A 86 17.24 -7.54 -17.27
C ALA A 86 16.60 -8.37 -18.40
N ASP A 87 16.36 -9.65 -18.18
CA ASP A 87 15.72 -10.57 -19.13
C ASP A 87 14.19 -10.57 -19.04
N TYR A 88 13.60 -9.49 -18.51
CA TYR A 88 12.15 -9.34 -18.29
C TYR A 88 11.28 -9.57 -19.54
N ALA A 89 11.82 -9.43 -20.75
CA ALA A 89 11.12 -9.72 -22.00
C ALA A 89 10.77 -11.22 -22.13
N GLU A 90 11.51 -12.09 -21.44
CA GLU A 90 11.28 -13.53 -21.40
C GLU A 90 10.22 -13.94 -20.37
N MET A 91 9.76 -13.02 -19.51
CA MET A 91 8.79 -13.36 -18.46
C MET A 91 7.39 -13.68 -19.07
N PRO A 92 6.67 -14.66 -18.51
CA PRO A 92 5.29 -14.97 -18.90
C PRO A 92 4.35 -13.75 -18.90
N ALA A 93 4.43 -12.89 -17.89
CA ALA A 93 3.60 -11.70 -17.82
C ALA A 93 3.89 -10.68 -18.94
N PHE A 94 5.16 -10.45 -19.31
CA PHE A 94 5.54 -9.57 -20.42
C PHE A 94 4.96 -10.08 -21.74
N ARG A 95 5.19 -11.36 -22.05
CA ARG A 95 4.67 -12.01 -23.27
C ARG A 95 3.15 -11.97 -23.33
N THR A 96 2.48 -12.16 -22.20
CA THR A 96 1.01 -12.05 -22.09
C THR A 96 0.54 -10.62 -22.37
N MET A 97 1.21 -9.60 -21.84
CA MET A 97 0.89 -8.19 -22.11
C MET A 97 1.14 -7.82 -23.58
N LEU A 98 2.22 -8.33 -24.18
CA LEU A 98 2.55 -8.11 -25.59
C LEU A 98 1.50 -8.75 -26.52
N ASP A 99 1.09 -9.99 -26.26
CA ASP A 99 0.00 -10.65 -27.00
C ASP A 99 -1.33 -9.86 -26.91
N ARG A 100 -1.64 -9.31 -25.73
CA ARG A 100 -2.81 -8.45 -25.55
C ARG A 100 -2.74 -7.15 -26.34
N ILE A 101 -1.55 -6.57 -26.49
CA ILE A 101 -1.34 -5.41 -27.37
C ILE A 101 -1.64 -5.81 -28.82
N GLY A 102 -1.07 -6.93 -29.30
CA GLY A 102 -1.33 -7.46 -30.65
C GLY A 102 -2.81 -7.75 -30.92
N LYS A 103 -3.58 -8.14 -29.89
CA LYS A 103 -5.03 -8.36 -29.94
C LYS A 103 -5.88 -7.10 -29.74
N ASN A 104 -5.28 -5.91 -29.70
CA ASN A 104 -5.94 -4.63 -29.42
C ASN A 104 -6.73 -4.63 -28.09
N LYS A 105 -6.24 -5.35 -27.08
CA LYS A 105 -6.80 -5.43 -25.72
C LYS A 105 -5.76 -5.01 -24.65
N PRO A 106 -5.11 -3.84 -24.81
CA PRO A 106 -4.04 -3.43 -23.92
C PRO A 106 -4.53 -3.23 -22.49
N ILE A 107 -3.64 -3.49 -21.53
CA ILE A 107 -3.92 -3.26 -20.12
C ILE A 107 -3.70 -1.80 -19.76
N ALA A 108 -4.44 -1.32 -18.75
CA ALA A 108 -4.18 -0.03 -18.13
C ALA A 108 -3.41 -0.19 -16.82
N ARG A 109 -2.39 0.64 -16.61
CA ARG A 109 -1.58 0.74 -15.39
C ARG A 109 -1.37 2.21 -15.06
N TYR A 110 -1.63 2.62 -13.81
CA TYR A 110 -1.43 4.01 -13.35
C TYR A 110 -2.08 5.10 -14.22
N GLY A 111 -3.24 4.81 -14.82
CA GLY A 111 -3.93 5.75 -15.72
C GLY A 111 -3.33 5.82 -17.13
N MET A 112 -2.28 5.05 -17.41
CA MET A 112 -1.71 4.86 -18.75
C MET A 112 -2.22 3.55 -19.36
N ARG A 113 -2.55 3.59 -20.66
CA ARG A 113 -2.74 2.40 -21.48
C ARG A 113 -1.39 1.92 -22.01
N LEU A 114 -1.04 0.67 -21.74
CA LEU A 114 0.14 -0.01 -22.29
C LEU A 114 -0.24 -0.60 -23.65
N ASP A 115 -0.36 0.26 -24.65
CA ASP A 115 -0.92 -0.03 -25.99
C ASP A 115 0.13 -0.18 -27.10
N SER A 116 1.40 -0.18 -26.72
CA SER A 116 2.56 -0.26 -27.62
C SER A 116 3.69 -0.99 -26.89
N GLU A 117 4.52 -1.69 -27.66
CA GLU A 117 5.68 -2.41 -27.14
C GLU A 117 6.67 -1.44 -26.46
N GLU A 118 6.82 -0.24 -27.00
CA GLU A 118 7.67 0.80 -26.41
C GLU A 118 7.17 1.23 -25.02
N LYS A 119 5.86 1.41 -24.85
CA LYS A 119 5.26 1.72 -23.53
C LYS A 119 5.39 0.55 -22.56
N LEU A 120 5.28 -0.68 -23.05
CA LEU A 120 5.46 -1.87 -22.25
C LEU A 120 6.91 -1.98 -21.73
N HIS A 121 7.91 -1.80 -22.60
CA HIS A 121 9.30 -1.74 -22.19
C HIS A 121 9.58 -0.60 -21.19
N ALA A 122 9.04 0.59 -21.44
CA ALA A 122 9.19 1.72 -20.52
C ALA A 122 8.60 1.41 -19.13
N TYR A 123 7.48 0.69 -19.08
CA TYR A 123 6.86 0.24 -17.83
C TYR A 123 7.78 -0.70 -17.04
N PHE A 124 8.35 -1.72 -17.68
CA PHE A 124 9.23 -2.67 -17.00
C PHE A 124 10.58 -2.06 -16.61
N ARG A 125 11.19 -1.25 -17.46
CA ARG A 125 12.45 -0.53 -17.14
C ARG A 125 12.31 0.33 -15.90
N TYR A 126 11.18 1.05 -15.77
CA TYR A 126 10.89 1.83 -14.58
C TYR A 126 10.92 0.98 -13.29
N PHE A 127 10.39 -0.25 -13.33
CA PHE A 127 10.39 -1.13 -12.17
C PHE A 127 11.73 -1.80 -11.92
N LEU A 128 12.52 -2.06 -12.97
CA LEU A 128 13.90 -2.51 -12.81
C LEU A 128 14.74 -1.44 -12.09
N ASP A 129 14.66 -0.18 -12.52
CA ASP A 129 15.35 0.92 -11.85
C ASP A 129 14.93 1.02 -10.38
N LEU A 130 13.63 0.81 -10.08
CA LEU A 130 13.13 0.79 -8.71
C LEU A 130 13.67 -0.40 -7.90
N ILE A 131 13.72 -1.60 -8.50
CA ILE A 131 14.28 -2.81 -7.88
C ILE A 131 15.76 -2.59 -7.57
N ASP A 132 16.53 -2.06 -8.52
CA ASP A 132 17.96 -1.83 -8.37
C ASP A 132 18.24 -0.74 -7.33
N SER A 133 17.44 0.33 -7.31
CA SER A 133 17.50 1.33 -6.25
C SER A 133 17.23 0.72 -4.87
N ILE A 134 16.25 -0.17 -4.75
CA ILE A 134 15.91 -0.82 -3.47
C ILE A 134 17.00 -1.83 -3.07
N LYS A 135 17.58 -2.57 -4.01
CA LYS A 135 18.72 -3.47 -3.75
C LYS A 135 19.94 -2.69 -3.26
N ALA A 136 20.23 -1.54 -3.86
CA ALA A 136 21.41 -0.73 -3.54
C ALA A 136 21.29 0.05 -2.22
N HIS A 137 20.07 0.43 -1.82
CA HIS A 137 19.87 1.40 -0.74
C HIS A 137 18.86 0.95 0.33
N GLY A 138 18.30 -0.24 0.21
CA GLY A 138 17.16 -0.67 1.01
C GLY A 138 15.88 0.13 0.69
N PHE A 139 14.86 -0.05 1.52
CA PHE A 139 13.71 0.85 1.51
C PHE A 139 14.06 2.12 2.29
N ARG A 140 13.76 3.26 1.70
CA ARG A 140 13.88 4.57 2.33
C ARG A 140 12.49 5.15 2.53
N ASP A 141 12.25 5.81 3.65
CA ASP A 141 10.99 6.53 3.83
C ASP A 141 10.90 7.71 2.83
N GLN A 142 9.70 8.12 2.46
CA GLN A 142 9.53 9.18 1.45
C GLN A 142 10.21 10.51 1.83
N ARG A 143 10.39 10.80 3.13
CA ARG A 143 11.02 12.04 3.62
C ARG A 143 12.51 12.04 3.31
N SER A 144 13.16 10.88 3.45
CA SER A 144 14.57 10.66 3.10
C SER A 144 14.83 10.60 1.59
N LEU A 145 13.79 10.54 0.76
CA LEU A 145 13.87 10.53 -0.70
C LEU A 145 13.76 11.92 -1.35
N GLN A 146 13.73 13.01 -0.57
CA GLN A 146 13.80 14.36 -1.12
C GLN A 146 15.14 14.57 -1.85
N GLY A 147 15.08 14.87 -3.15
CA GLY A 147 16.27 15.13 -3.98
C GLY A 147 16.89 13.92 -4.68
N VAL A 148 16.33 12.71 -4.51
CA VAL A 148 16.78 11.53 -5.27
C VAL A 148 16.24 11.62 -6.71
N PRO A 149 17.07 11.43 -7.75
CA PRO A 149 16.61 11.40 -9.14
C PRO A 149 15.52 10.36 -9.33
N VAL A 150 14.37 10.77 -9.86
CA VAL A 150 13.29 9.85 -10.21
C VAL A 150 13.73 9.06 -11.46
N PRO A 151 13.56 7.73 -11.49
CA PRO A 151 13.95 6.91 -12.64
C PRO A 151 13.41 7.41 -13.98
N GLN A 152 14.12 7.06 -15.05
CA GLN A 152 13.89 7.46 -16.44
C GLN A 152 12.64 6.75 -17.02
N GLY A 153 11.47 7.05 -16.46
CA GLY A 153 10.17 6.44 -16.80
C GLY A 153 8.99 7.39 -16.61
N LEU A 154 9.24 8.71 -16.60
CA LEU A 154 8.25 9.76 -16.38
C LEU A 154 7.05 9.69 -17.34
N MET A 155 7.22 9.08 -18.53
CA MET A 155 6.10 8.82 -19.43
C MET A 155 5.04 7.94 -18.76
N VAL A 156 5.45 6.89 -18.03
CA VAL A 156 4.56 5.87 -17.44
C VAL A 156 3.93 6.32 -16.12
N ARG A 157 4.58 7.24 -15.38
CA ARG A 157 4.18 7.59 -14.00
C ARG A 157 4.04 9.08 -13.67
N GLY A 158 4.24 9.99 -14.63
CA GLY A 158 3.98 11.44 -14.60
C GLY A 158 3.63 12.07 -13.24
N ARG A 159 2.37 12.51 -13.09
CA ARG A 159 1.84 13.19 -11.88
C ARG A 159 1.80 12.31 -10.61
N TYR A 160 1.86 10.99 -10.74
CA TYR A 160 1.78 10.03 -9.62
C TYR A 160 3.10 9.86 -8.87
N SER A 161 4.24 10.21 -9.48
CA SER A 161 5.56 10.20 -8.82
C SER A 161 5.69 11.27 -7.73
N ARG A 162 5.07 12.46 -7.92
CA ARG A 162 5.20 13.62 -7.02
C ARG A 162 4.34 13.58 -5.75
N ARG A 163 3.45 12.59 -5.63
CA ARG A 163 2.53 12.43 -4.48
C ARG A 163 2.67 11.08 -3.78
N GLN A 164 3.74 10.34 -4.06
CA GLN A 164 3.96 9.06 -3.38
C GLN A 164 4.13 9.31 -1.89
N ARG A 165 3.23 8.72 -1.10
CA ARG A 165 3.42 8.50 0.33
C ARG A 165 4.08 7.13 0.51
N ASP A 166 4.42 6.74 1.73
CA ASP A 166 4.91 5.39 2.03
C ASP A 166 3.88 4.31 1.66
N ILE A 167 4.20 3.03 1.84
CA ILE A 167 3.22 1.97 1.64
C ILE A 167 2.12 2.17 2.68
N GLY A 168 0.87 2.35 2.26
CA GLY A 168 -0.20 2.50 3.24
C GLY A 168 -0.55 1.16 3.88
N ALA A 169 -0.92 1.21 5.15
CA ALA A 169 -1.42 0.07 5.89
C ALA A 169 -2.71 0.43 6.63
N ALA A 170 -3.58 -0.55 6.79
CA ALA A 170 -4.71 -0.51 7.70
C ALA A 170 -4.41 -1.40 8.91
N LEU A 171 -4.87 -1.01 10.08
CA LEU A 171 -4.77 -1.80 11.29
C LEU A 171 -6.13 -2.46 11.54
N GLY A 172 -6.18 -3.78 11.42
CA GLY A 172 -7.39 -4.59 11.55
C GLY A 172 -7.94 -4.67 12.97
N GLU A 173 -9.13 -5.24 13.11
CA GLU A 173 -9.79 -5.49 14.40
C GLU A 173 -8.90 -6.32 15.36
N ASP A 174 -8.12 -7.24 14.82
CA ASP A 174 -7.19 -8.10 15.56
C ASP A 174 -5.79 -7.47 15.76
N GLY A 175 -5.59 -6.22 15.33
CA GLY A 175 -4.32 -5.51 15.40
C GLY A 175 -3.29 -5.95 14.36
N ARG A 176 -3.67 -6.71 13.33
CA ARG A 176 -2.78 -7.03 12.21
C ARG A 176 -2.71 -5.89 11.19
N LEU A 177 -1.54 -5.74 10.57
CA LEU A 177 -1.35 -4.79 9.48
C LEU A 177 -1.80 -5.41 8.15
N LEU A 178 -2.72 -4.73 7.48
CA LEU A 178 -3.23 -5.05 6.16
C LEU A 178 -2.64 -4.06 5.15
N ARG A 179 -2.19 -4.50 3.98
CA ARG A 179 -1.76 -3.58 2.92
C ARG A 179 -2.97 -2.76 2.44
N PHE A 180 -2.90 -1.44 2.54
CA PHE A 180 -4.01 -0.54 2.25
C PHE A 180 -3.53 0.71 1.50
N LEU A 181 -4.13 1.06 0.37
CA LEU A 181 -3.77 2.25 -0.44
C LEU A 181 -2.31 2.35 -0.90
N GLY A 182 -2.12 2.10 -2.20
CA GLY A 182 -0.82 2.24 -2.84
C GLY A 182 0.16 1.14 -2.44
N GLY A 183 1.41 1.33 -2.83
CA GLY A 183 2.50 0.42 -2.45
C GLY A 183 2.53 -0.96 -3.11
N ARG A 184 1.61 -1.30 -4.03
CA ARG A 184 1.51 -2.65 -4.64
C ARG A 184 2.85 -3.23 -5.09
N HIS A 185 3.53 -2.58 -6.04
CA HIS A 185 4.86 -3.04 -6.49
C HIS A 185 5.90 -2.95 -5.38
N ARG A 186 5.90 -1.88 -4.57
CA ARG A 186 6.90 -1.72 -3.50
C ARG A 186 6.83 -2.85 -2.47
N THR A 187 5.64 -3.24 -2.04
CA THR A 187 5.42 -4.40 -1.16
C THR A 187 5.85 -5.70 -1.85
N ALA A 188 5.49 -5.90 -3.12
CA ALA A 188 5.86 -7.11 -3.85
C ALA A 188 7.38 -7.22 -4.09
N ILE A 189 8.06 -6.13 -4.44
CA ILE A 189 9.53 -6.05 -4.54
C ILE A 189 10.15 -6.42 -3.20
N ALA A 190 9.68 -5.81 -2.10
CA ALA A 190 10.23 -6.07 -0.77
C ALA A 190 10.10 -7.54 -0.35
N GLN A 191 8.95 -8.16 -0.63
CA GLN A 191 8.71 -9.57 -0.36
C GLN A 191 9.59 -10.48 -1.24
N ALA A 192 9.66 -10.21 -2.55
CA ALA A 192 10.47 -10.98 -3.50
C ALA A 192 11.97 -10.90 -3.19
N LEU A 193 12.47 -9.71 -2.82
CA LEU A 193 13.85 -9.50 -2.38
C LEU A 193 14.11 -9.97 -0.94
N ARG A 194 13.09 -10.44 -0.21
CA ARG A 194 13.17 -10.89 1.19
C ARG A 194 13.79 -9.84 2.12
N LEU A 195 13.41 -8.58 1.93
CA LEU A 195 13.92 -7.50 2.77
C LEU A 195 13.50 -7.70 4.23
N PRO A 196 14.37 -7.31 5.19
CA PRO A 196 14.09 -7.54 6.61
C PRO A 196 13.00 -6.61 7.14
N ALA A 197 12.89 -5.38 6.62
CA ALA A 197 11.88 -4.42 7.01
C ALA A 197 11.57 -3.41 5.89
N ILE A 198 10.35 -2.88 5.90
CA ILE A 198 9.90 -1.76 5.07
C ILE A 198 9.07 -0.76 5.87
N PRO A 199 9.11 0.54 5.55
CA PRO A 199 8.26 1.53 6.18
C PRO A 199 6.83 1.44 5.61
N VAL A 200 5.86 1.33 6.50
CA VAL A 200 4.44 1.46 6.20
C VAL A 200 3.81 2.58 7.01
N GLU A 201 2.88 3.32 6.41
CA GLU A 201 2.14 4.39 7.05
C GLU A 201 0.73 3.89 7.39
N ILE A 202 0.37 3.92 8.68
CA ILE A 202 -0.98 3.57 9.11
C ILE A 202 -1.95 4.66 8.63
N ARG A 203 -2.94 4.23 7.87
CA ARG A 203 -3.88 5.10 7.14
C ARG A 203 -5.34 4.83 7.49
N LEU A 204 -5.62 3.69 8.09
CA LEU A 204 -6.94 3.34 8.58
C LEU A 204 -6.73 2.47 9.81
N VAL A 205 -7.55 2.66 10.82
CA VAL A 205 -7.50 1.92 12.07
C VAL A 205 -8.90 1.44 12.40
N HIS A 206 -9.04 0.16 12.71
CA HIS A 206 -10.30 -0.38 13.18
C HIS A 206 -10.64 0.23 14.54
N ALA A 207 -11.83 0.82 14.66
CA ALA A 207 -12.17 1.64 15.83
C ALA A 207 -12.24 0.80 17.11
N ASP A 208 -12.76 -0.44 17.02
CA ASP A 208 -12.86 -1.33 18.18
C ASP A 208 -11.50 -1.78 18.70
N TRP A 209 -10.57 -2.05 17.77
CA TRP A 209 -9.18 -2.34 18.13
C TRP A 209 -8.56 -1.16 18.88
N LEU A 210 -8.75 0.06 18.36
CA LEU A 210 -8.18 1.26 18.97
C LEU A 210 -8.77 1.54 20.35
N ALA A 211 -10.09 1.36 20.50
CA ALA A 211 -10.76 1.52 21.78
C ALA A 211 -10.27 0.49 22.81
N ALA A 212 -10.07 -0.76 22.39
CA ALA A 212 -9.50 -1.81 23.24
C ALA A 212 -8.05 -1.50 23.63
N GLU A 213 -7.21 -1.07 22.68
CA GLU A 213 -5.82 -0.70 22.94
C GLU A 213 -5.72 0.51 23.87
N ALA A 214 -6.58 1.51 23.72
CA ALA A 214 -6.65 2.68 24.59
C ALA A 214 -6.99 2.30 26.04
N ARG A 215 -8.00 1.43 26.24
CA ARG A 215 -8.34 0.90 27.56
C ARG A 215 -7.19 0.10 28.16
N ARG A 216 -6.58 -0.80 27.39
CA ARG A 216 -5.46 -1.64 27.83
C ARG A 216 -4.23 -0.82 28.21
N ALA A 217 -3.96 0.26 27.49
CA ALA A 217 -2.83 1.16 27.74
C ALA A 217 -3.13 2.24 28.78
N GLU A 218 -4.37 2.32 29.28
CA GLU A 218 -4.87 3.39 30.17
C GLU A 218 -4.54 4.79 29.65
N ARG A 219 -4.75 4.99 28.33
CA ARG A 219 -4.34 6.21 27.63
C ARG A 219 -5.41 6.70 26.65
N PRO A 220 -5.41 8.00 26.34
CA PRO A 220 -6.16 8.53 25.20
C PRO A 220 -5.82 7.77 23.91
N ALA A 221 -6.82 7.63 23.02
CA ALA A 221 -6.73 6.78 21.84
C ALA A 221 -5.55 7.15 20.92
N ASP A 222 -5.29 8.44 20.75
CA ASP A 222 -4.17 8.93 19.96
C ASP A 222 -2.81 8.56 20.56
N GLN A 223 -2.66 8.64 21.89
CA GLN A 223 -1.43 8.23 22.57
C GLN A 223 -1.25 6.70 22.54
N ALA A 224 -2.35 5.96 22.70
CA ALA A 224 -2.33 4.51 22.61
C ALA A 224 -1.85 4.05 21.23
N LEU A 225 -2.35 4.66 20.17
CA LEU A 225 -1.93 4.37 18.80
C LEU A 225 -0.46 4.75 18.55
N ARG A 226 0.00 5.92 18.99
CA ARG A 226 1.43 6.32 18.87
C ARG A 226 2.35 5.34 19.60
N ASN A 227 1.97 4.94 20.81
CA ASN A 227 2.74 3.99 21.60
C ASN A 227 2.74 2.60 20.97
N TRP A 228 1.62 2.16 20.40
CA TRP A 228 1.56 0.93 19.63
C TRP A 228 2.50 0.98 18.42
N ALA A 229 2.46 2.06 17.64
CA ALA A 229 3.31 2.23 16.46
C ALA A 229 4.80 2.18 16.82
N ALA A 230 5.20 2.91 17.87
CA ALA A 230 6.60 2.92 18.34
C ALA A 230 7.07 1.53 18.83
N ARG A 231 6.22 0.81 19.57
CA ARG A 231 6.53 -0.51 20.13
C ARG A 231 6.62 -1.62 19.06
N ASN A 232 5.82 -1.51 18.00
CA ASN A 232 5.69 -2.53 16.96
C ASN A 232 6.55 -2.22 15.73
N SER A 233 7.24 -1.08 15.70
CA SER A 233 8.20 -0.77 14.64
C SER A 233 9.47 -1.58 14.85
N LEU A 234 9.88 -2.29 13.80
CA LEU A 234 11.24 -2.80 13.68
C LEU A 234 12.24 -1.64 13.65
N PRO A 235 13.52 -1.87 13.99
CA PRO A 235 14.56 -0.90 13.72
C PRO A 235 14.68 -0.69 12.20
N GLU A 236 14.96 0.54 11.80
CA GLU A 236 15.32 0.86 10.42
C GLU A 236 16.58 0.06 10.03
N PRO A 237 16.55 -0.68 8.89
CA PRO A 237 17.73 -1.37 8.38
C PRO A 237 18.82 -0.34 8.08
N ARG A 238 20.04 -0.59 8.60
CA ARG A 238 21.23 0.21 8.27
C ARG A 238 21.78 -0.14 6.89
#